data_AF-A0A2V5WTZ7-F1
#
_entry.id   AF-A0A2V5WTZ7-F1
#
_cell.length_a   1.000
_cell.length_b   1.000
_cell.length_c   1.000
_cell.angle_alpha   90.00
_cell.angle_beta   90.00
_cell.angle_gamma   90.00
#
_symmetry.space_group_name_H-M   'P 1'
#
loop_
_entity.id
_entity.type
_entity.pdbx_description
1 polymer ?
#
loop_
_entity_poly.entity_id
_entity_poly.type
_entity_poly.pdbx_seq_one_letter_code
_entity_poly.pdbx_strand_id
1 'polypeptide(L)'
;PTPQKIESLVNELIEERIIDRQLDECDLTLAELKVIAERFRFTLMMMLHTRIAYPKHGPKTAAPREEPLRPDVMAETRKPETAPPVSAA
;
A
#
# COMPACT_ATOMS: atom_id res chain seq x y z
N PRO A 1 -4.06 -5.36 -18.57
CA PRO A 1 -4.88 -6.53 -18.95
C PRO A 1 -6.15 -6.56 -18.10
N THR A 2 -7.26 -7.11 -18.60
CA THR A 2 -8.48 -7.18 -17.80
C THR A 2 -8.30 -8.14 -16.63
N PRO A 3 -8.79 -7.79 -15.43
CA PRO A 3 -8.63 -8.61 -14.24
C PRO A 3 -9.22 -10.01 -14.43
N GLN A 4 -10.43 -10.10 -15.01
CA GLN A 4 -11.11 -11.36 -15.30
C GLN A 4 -10.27 -12.35 -16.12
N LYS A 5 -9.50 -11.88 -17.10
CA LYS A 5 -8.68 -12.76 -17.94
C LYS A 5 -7.52 -13.39 -17.16
N ILE A 6 -7.01 -12.68 -16.16
CA ILE A 6 -5.97 -13.20 -15.26
C ILE A 6 -6.58 -14.24 -14.32
N GLU A 7 -7.81 -14.02 -13.83
CA GLU A 7 -8.48 -14.99 -12.97
C GLU A 7 -8.73 -16.32 -13.68
N SER A 8 -9.28 -16.28 -14.90
CA SER A 8 -9.51 -17.48 -15.71
C SER A 8 -8.21 -18.24 -15.96
N LEU A 9 -7.14 -17.55 -16.36
CA LEU A 9 -5.85 -18.16 -16.62
C LEU A 9 -5.27 -18.87 -15.38
N VAL A 10 -5.34 -18.23 -14.21
CA VAL A 10 -4.83 -18.82 -12.96
C VAL A 10 -5.66 -20.05 -12.57
N ASN A 11 -6.98 -19.99 -12.73
CA ASN A 11 -7.85 -21.12 -12.40
C ASN A 11 -7.62 -22.31 -13.36
N GLU A 12 -7.53 -22.05 -14.67
CA GLU A 12 -7.24 -23.08 -15.69
C GLU A 12 -5.90 -23.78 -15.40
N LEU A 13 -4.85 -23.02 -15.08
CA LEU A 13 -3.55 -23.60 -14.76
C LEU A 13 -3.60 -24.48 -13.51
N ILE A 14 -4.31 -24.06 -12.47
CA ILE A 14 -4.46 -24.85 -11.25
C ILE A 14 -5.22 -26.15 -11.53
N GLU A 15 -6.28 -26.08 -12.32
CA GLU A 15 -7.10 -27.23 -12.68
C GLU A 15 -6.32 -28.26 -13.52
N GLU A 16 -5.53 -27.79 -14.49
CA GLU A 16 -4.61 -28.64 -15.28
C GLU A 16 -3.65 -29.42 -14.37
N ARG A 17 -3.05 -28.74 -13.36
CA ARG A 17 -2.10 -29.37 -12.43
C ARG A 17 -2.75 -30.41 -11.52
N ILE A 18 -4.01 -30.21 -11.15
CA ILE A 18 -4.79 -31.18 -10.37
C ILE A 18 -5.11 -32.41 -11.23
N ILE A 19 -5.54 -32.21 -12.49
CA ILE A 19 -5.87 -33.30 -13.42
C ILE A 19 -4.64 -34.16 -13.71
N ASP A 20 -3.48 -33.52 -13.87
CA ASP A 20 -2.19 -34.18 -14.08
C ASP A 20 -1.65 -34.92 -12.84
N ARG A 21 -2.37 -34.90 -11.71
CA ARG A 21 -1.99 -35.54 -10.43
C ARG A 21 -0.63 -35.06 -9.90
N GLN A 22 -0.20 -33.85 -10.25
CA GLN A 22 1.09 -33.30 -9.82
C GLN A 22 1.10 -32.91 -8.34
N LEU A 23 -0.06 -32.89 -7.68
CA LEU A 23 -0.25 -32.49 -6.29
C LEU A 23 -0.67 -33.67 -5.38
N ASP A 24 -0.72 -34.90 -5.88
CA ASP A 24 -1.25 -36.07 -5.14
C ASP A 24 -0.42 -36.45 -3.91
N GLU A 25 0.89 -36.19 -3.92
CA GLU A 25 1.81 -36.44 -2.79
C GLU A 25 1.97 -35.24 -1.85
N CYS A 26 1.25 -34.14 -2.10
CA CYS A 26 1.32 -32.93 -1.28
C CYS A 26 0.16 -32.88 -0.29
N ASP A 27 0.44 -32.50 0.96
CA ASP A 27 -0.57 -32.25 2.00
C ASP A 27 -1.28 -30.89 1.81
N LEU A 28 -1.71 -30.59 0.57
CA LEU A 28 -2.40 -29.36 0.22
C LEU A 28 -3.92 -29.55 0.26
N THR A 29 -4.61 -28.68 0.99
CA THR A 29 -6.07 -28.64 0.97
C THR A 29 -6.60 -27.82 -0.20
N LEU A 30 -7.82 -28.11 -0.65
CA LEU A 30 -8.51 -27.29 -1.66
C LEU A 30 -8.74 -25.85 -1.19
N ALA A 31 -8.79 -25.61 0.11
CA ALA A 31 -8.88 -24.26 0.68
C ALA A 31 -7.58 -23.47 0.47
N GLU A 32 -6.44 -24.09 0.71
CA GLU A 32 -5.12 -23.48 0.51
C GLU A 32 -4.86 -23.19 -0.97
N LEU A 33 -5.28 -24.09 -1.87
CA LEU A 33 -5.24 -23.85 -3.32
C LEU A 33 -5.98 -22.58 -3.73
N LYS A 34 -7.11 -22.26 -3.11
CA LYS A 34 -7.83 -21.00 -3.35
C LYS A 34 -7.03 -19.78 -2.88
N VAL A 35 -6.40 -19.88 -1.70
CA VAL A 35 -5.53 -18.81 -1.16
C VAL A 35 -4.33 -18.57 -2.07
N ILE A 36 -3.72 -19.64 -2.57
CA ILE A 36 -2.62 -19.59 -3.53
C ILE A 36 -3.07 -18.90 -4.83
N ALA A 37 -4.23 -19.29 -5.38
CA ALA A 37 -4.81 -18.68 -6.58
C ALA A 37 -5.01 -17.16 -6.41
N GLU A 38 -5.56 -16.71 -5.28
CA GLU A 38 -5.72 -15.28 -4.96
C GLU A 38 -4.36 -14.55 -4.94
N ARG A 39 -3.34 -15.19 -4.36
CA ARG A 39 -2.00 -14.58 -4.27
C ARG A 39 -1.34 -14.44 -5.64
N PHE A 40 -1.52 -15.43 -6.51
CA PHE A 40 -1.08 -15.34 -7.90
C PHE A 40 -1.81 -14.25 -8.67
N ARG A 41 -3.15 -14.18 -8.55
CA ARG A 41 -3.94 -13.09 -9.16
C ARG A 41 -3.42 -11.71 -8.75
N PHE A 42 -3.24 -11.49 -7.45
CA PHE A 42 -2.75 -10.21 -6.92
C PHE A 42 -1.36 -9.87 -7.47
N THR A 43 -0.44 -10.83 -7.48
CA THR A 43 0.93 -10.61 -7.96
C THR A 43 0.95 -10.31 -9.45
N LEU A 44 0.22 -11.08 -10.26
CA LEU A 44 0.12 -10.88 -11.70
C LEU A 44 -0.56 -9.56 -12.05
N MET A 45 -1.59 -9.16 -11.31
CA MET A 45 -2.18 -7.82 -11.43
C MET A 45 -1.11 -6.75 -11.24
N MET A 46 -0.37 -6.79 -10.13
CA MET A 46 0.65 -5.79 -9.82
C MET A 46 1.76 -5.72 -10.88
N MET A 47 2.18 -6.87 -11.43
CA MET A 47 3.20 -6.93 -12.48
C MET A 47 2.69 -6.42 -13.84
N LEU A 48 1.42 -6.64 -14.15
CA LEU A 48 0.84 -6.31 -15.45
C LEU A 48 0.15 -4.93 -15.47
N HIS A 49 0.22 -4.17 -14.38
CA HIS A 49 -0.11 -2.75 -14.38
C HIS A 49 1.02 -1.95 -15.01
N THR A 50 0.68 -1.12 -16.01
CA THR A 50 1.59 -0.15 -16.60
C THR A 50 2.01 0.84 -15.51
N ARG A 51 3.33 1.09 -15.36
CA ARG A 51 3.82 2.12 -14.45
C ARG A 51 3.19 3.46 -14.83
N ILE A 52 2.44 4.05 -13.91
CA ILE A 52 1.87 5.38 -14.11
C ILE A 52 2.99 6.43 -14.06
N ALA A 53 3.04 7.28 -15.07
CA ALA A 53 3.94 8.44 -15.07
C ALA A 53 3.52 9.39 -13.96
N TYR A 54 4.50 9.90 -13.20
CA TYR A 54 4.23 10.94 -12.20
C TYR A 54 3.48 12.10 -12.85
N PRO A 55 2.43 12.64 -12.20
CA PRO A 55 1.76 13.82 -12.70
C PRO A 55 2.81 14.93 -12.83
N LYS A 56 3.05 15.36 -14.07
CA LYS A 56 3.93 16.50 -14.33
C LYS A 56 3.37 17.69 -13.55
N HIS A 57 4.23 18.47 -12.89
CA HIS A 57 3.84 19.72 -12.23
C HIS A 57 3.34 20.74 -13.27
N GLY A 58 2.10 20.56 -13.75
CA GLY A 58 1.28 21.57 -14.40
C GLY A 58 0.46 22.30 -13.34
N PRO A 59 -0.03 23.52 -13.62
CA PRO A 59 -0.62 24.39 -12.62
C PRO A 59 -1.78 23.69 -11.93
N LYS A 60 -1.70 23.65 -10.61
CA LYS A 60 -2.66 23.05 -9.70
C LYS A 60 -4.00 23.77 -9.87
N THR A 61 -5.01 23.13 -10.46
CA THR A 61 -6.38 23.34 -9.97
C THR A 61 -6.46 22.62 -8.65
N ALA A 62 -5.99 23.30 -7.61
CA ALA A 62 -6.15 22.88 -6.23
C ALA A 62 -7.63 23.10 -5.88
N ALA A 63 -8.41 22.02 -5.79
CA ALA A 63 -9.62 22.05 -5.00
C ALA A 63 -9.22 22.40 -3.55
N PRO A 64 -9.90 23.34 -2.86
CA PRO A 64 -9.54 23.70 -1.49
C PRO A 64 -9.80 22.48 -0.59
N ARG A 65 -8.74 21.86 -0.07
CA ARG A 65 -8.86 21.01 1.12
C ARG A 65 -8.73 21.95 2.31
N GLU A 66 -9.87 22.36 2.85
CA GLU A 66 -9.94 23.01 4.17
C GLU A 66 -9.62 21.94 5.23
N GLU A 67 -8.34 21.80 5.55
CA GLU A 67 -7.90 21.15 6.78
C GLU A 67 -7.80 22.27 7.83
N PRO A 68 -8.63 22.28 8.89
CA PRO A 68 -8.49 23.28 9.93
C PRO A 68 -7.14 23.04 10.63
N LEU A 69 -6.26 24.05 10.52
CA LEU A 69 -4.96 24.09 11.18
C LEU A 69 -5.14 23.75 12.66
N ARG A 70 -4.65 22.57 13.06
CA ARG A 70 -4.56 22.18 14.47
C ARG A 70 -3.59 23.16 15.14
N PRO A 71 -3.96 23.82 16.25
CA PRO A 71 -3.07 24.76 16.90
C PRO A 71 -1.85 24.01 17.45
N ASP A 72 -0.66 24.53 17.17
CA ASP A 72 0.62 24.00 17.64
C ASP A 72 0.69 24.11 19.17
N VAL A 73 0.36 23.03 19.87
CA VAL A 73 0.42 22.87 21.34
C VAL A 73 1.83 23.06 21.96
N MET A 74 2.84 23.39 21.15
CA MET A 74 4.24 23.54 21.56
C MET A 74 4.70 24.99 21.73
N ALA A 75 3.84 25.98 21.48
CA ALA A 75 4.17 27.40 21.65
C ALA A 75 4.03 27.91 23.11
N GLU A 76 3.33 27.19 23.98
CA GLU A 76 2.92 27.67 25.30
C GLU A 76 3.96 27.49 26.43
N THR A 77 5.10 26.82 26.19
CA THR A 77 6.09 26.55 27.25
C THR A 77 7.39 27.37 27.17
N ARG A 78 7.46 28.41 26.33
CA ARG A 78 8.64 29.31 26.30
C ARG A 78 8.48 30.53 27.20
N LYS A 79 8.36 30.32 28.51
CA LYS A 79 8.76 31.32 29.52
C LYS A 79 9.05 30.65 30.86
N PRO A 80 10.28 30.78 31.38
CA PRO A 80 10.53 31.63 32.56
C PRO A 80 11.85 32.43 32.41
N GLU A 81 11.92 33.72 32.76
CA GLU A 81 12.07 34.36 34.09
C GLU A 81 13.51 34.84 34.31
N THR A 82 13.65 36.16 34.21
CA THR A 82 14.60 37.08 34.87
C THR A 82 15.90 36.49 35.41
N ALA A 83 17.02 36.75 34.73
CA ALA A 83 18.35 36.63 35.34
C ALA A 83 18.61 37.85 36.26
N PRO A 84 19.12 37.66 37.49
CA PRO A 84 19.44 38.77 38.41
C PRO A 84 20.69 39.54 37.96
N PRO A 85 20.87 40.81 38.34
CA PRO A 85 22.07 41.57 38.00
C PRO A 85 23.22 41.14 38.92
N VAL A 86 24.19 40.40 38.39
CA VAL A 86 25.45 40.17 39.09
C VAL A 86 26.39 41.33 38.82
N SER A 87 26.49 42.23 39.80
CA SER A 87 27.54 43.24 39.90
C SER A 87 28.64 42.69 40.82
N ALA A 88 29.84 42.47 40.29
CA ALA A 88 31.09 42.35 41.06
C ALA A 88 32.31 42.27 40.13
N ALA A 89 33.07 43.37 40.06
CA ALA A 89 34.55 43.50 40.15
C ALA A 89 35.00 44.79 39.45
#